data_AF-A0AA96JNF1-F1
#
_entry.id   AF-A0AA96JNF1-F1
#
_cell.length_a   1.000
_cell.length_b   1.000
_cell.length_c   1.000
_cell.angle_alpha   90.00
_cell.angle_beta   90.00
_cell.angle_gamma   90.00
#
_symmetry.space_group_name_H-M   'P 1'
#
loop_
_entity.id
_entity.type
_entity.pdbx_description
1 polymer ?
#
loop_
_entity_poly.entity_id
_entity_poly.type
_entity_poly.pdbx_seq_one_letter_code
_entity_poly.pdbx_strand_id
1 'polypeptide(L)'
;MRQRHSFHLDRGNHSVTVNVRSGWITETELLVDGKELAFHRVHGHGVYPLTLSAQLTGEPPAPVSVRLDRTGVPEHPLACVLELGDATHPMPERTDH
;
A
#
# COMPACT_ATOMS: atom_id res chain seq x y z
N MET A 1 -14.48 -13.25 8.85
CA MET A 1 -13.02 -13.27 9.13
C MET A 1 -12.43 -11.94 8.69
N ARG A 2 -11.51 -11.38 9.46
CA ARG A 2 -10.78 -10.15 9.07
C ARG A 2 -9.57 -10.59 8.27
N GLN A 3 -9.50 -10.22 7.00
CA GLN A 3 -8.34 -10.52 6.16
C GLN A 3 -7.33 -9.38 6.28
N ARG A 4 -6.04 -9.72 6.34
CA ARG A 4 -4.96 -8.74 6.37
C ARG A 4 -3.98 -9.04 5.25
N HIS A 5 -3.59 -7.99 4.55
CA HIS A 5 -2.49 -8.01 3.59
C HIS A 5 -1.49 -6.94 4.01
N SER A 6 -0.21 -7.24 3.83
CA SER A 6 0.87 -6.28 4.04
C SER A 6 1.80 -6.36 2.85
N PHE A 7 2.10 -5.24 2.22
CA PHE A 7 3.05 -5.14 1.13
C PHE A 7 4.22 -4.29 1.58
N HIS A 8 5.43 -4.68 1.20
CA HIS A 8 6.61 -4.02 1.71
C HIS A 8 7.72 -3.97 0.68
N LEU A 9 8.38 -2.82 0.60
CA LEU A 9 9.55 -2.63 -0.24
C LEU A 9 10.46 -1.57 0.39
N ASP A 10 11.72 -1.93 0.56
CA ASP A 10 12.77 -0.96 0.85
C ASP A 10 13.25 -0.35 -0.48
N ARG A 11 13.21 0.98 -0.56
CA ARG A 11 13.64 1.72 -1.76
C ARG A 11 14.44 2.96 -1.37
N GLY A 12 15.69 3.01 -1.82
CA GLY A 12 16.62 4.05 -1.40
C GLY A 12 16.86 3.97 0.11
N ASN A 13 16.59 5.06 0.82
CA ASN A 13 16.71 5.14 2.28
C ASN A 13 15.35 5.01 2.99
N HIS A 14 14.29 4.67 2.25
CA HIS A 14 12.94 4.59 2.79
C HIS A 14 12.44 3.16 2.81
N SER A 15 11.75 2.83 3.89
CA SER A 15 11.01 1.59 4.02
C SER A 15 9.51 1.87 3.81
N VAL A 16 8.95 1.37 2.71
CA VAL A 16 7.55 1.62 2.34
C VAL A 16 6.71 0.41 2.66
N THR A 17 5.64 0.59 3.42
CA THR A 17 4.69 -0.47 3.79
C THR A 17 3.27 -0.05 3.48
N VAL A 18 2.49 -0.95 2.90
CA VAL A 18 1.05 -0.79 2.71
C VAL A 18 0.33 -1.90 3.46
N ASN A 19 -0.53 -1.56 4.41
CA ASN A 19 -1.37 -2.56 5.08
C ASN A 19 -2.82 -2.40 4.66
N VAL A 20 -3.47 -3.52 4.37
CA VAL A 20 -4.91 -3.62 4.08
C VAL A 20 -5.54 -4.50 5.13
N ARG A 21 -6.57 -3.99 5.82
CA ARG A 21 -7.36 -4.74 6.81
C ARG A 21 -8.81 -4.74 6.36
N SER A 22 -9.29 -5.89 5.90
CA SER A 22 -10.61 -6.05 5.27
C SER A 22 -11.60 -6.78 6.19
N GLY A 23 -12.86 -6.35 6.16
CA GLY A 23 -13.98 -6.89 6.95
C GLY A 23 -15.29 -6.18 6.59
N TRP A 24 -16.09 -5.79 7.58
CA TRP A 24 -17.23 -4.87 7.36
C TRP A 24 -16.76 -3.50 6.83
N ILE A 25 -15.55 -3.12 7.23
CA ILE A 25 -14.84 -1.94 6.78
C ILE A 25 -13.48 -2.42 6.26
N THR A 26 -13.06 -1.87 5.14
CA THR A 26 -11.70 -2.01 4.64
C THR A 26 -10.93 -0.73 4.95
N GLU A 27 -9.82 -0.90 5.67
CA GLU A 27 -8.87 0.14 6.01
C GLU A 27 -7.57 -0.13 5.25
N THR A 28 -7.03 0.89 4.59
CA THR A 28 -5.76 0.84 3.89
C THR A 28 -4.87 1.98 4.38
N GLU A 29 -3.68 1.64 4.85
CA GLU A 29 -2.68 2.60 5.34
C GLU A 29 -1.39 2.49 4.51
N LEU A 30 -0.81 3.65 4.19
CA LEU A 30 0.52 3.78 3.62
C LEU A 30 1.46 4.33 4.70
N LEU A 31 2.48 3.54 5.01
CA LEU A 31 3.54 3.88 5.95
C LEU A 31 4.84 4.09 5.19
N VAL A 32 5.59 5.12 5.57
CA VAL A 32 6.98 5.33 5.15
C VAL A 32 7.81 5.48 6.42
N ASP A 33 8.87 4.68 6.53
CA ASP A 33 9.75 4.64 7.70
C ASP A 33 8.97 4.41 9.02
N GLY A 34 7.89 3.61 8.92
CA GLY A 34 6.99 3.31 10.02
C GLY A 34 5.98 4.40 10.37
N LYS A 35 5.99 5.55 9.68
CA LYS A 35 5.03 6.64 9.88
C LYS A 35 3.92 6.61 8.84
N GLU A 36 2.67 6.73 9.28
CA GLU A 36 1.53 6.86 8.38
C GLU A 36 1.58 8.19 7.62
N LEU A 37 1.54 8.09 6.29
CA LEU A 37 1.47 9.25 5.41
C LEU A 37 0.16 9.35 4.64
N ALA A 38 -0.56 8.24 4.45
CA ALA A 38 -1.89 8.24 3.84
C ALA A 38 -2.75 7.11 4.39
N PHE A 39 -4.06 7.36 4.45
CA PHE A 39 -5.05 6.42 4.97
C PHE A 39 -6.35 6.50 4.16
N HIS A 40 -6.97 5.36 3.92
CA HIS A 40 -8.26 5.26 3.26
C HIS A 40 -9.15 4.23 3.95
N ARG A 41 -10.42 4.57 4.10
CA ARG A 41 -11.41 3.74 4.80
C ARG A 41 -12.74 3.75 4.07
N VAL A 42 -13.26 2.56 3.77
CA VAL A 42 -14.54 2.36 3.08
C VAL A 42 -15.30 1.17 3.66
N HIS A 43 -16.63 1.17 3.52
CA HIS A 43 -17.47 0.03 3.86
C HIS A 43 -17.32 -1.10 2.83
N GLY A 44 -17.45 -2.34 3.29
CA GLY A 44 -17.34 -3.54 2.45
C GLY A 44 -15.89 -3.89 2.10
N HIS A 45 -15.71 -4.50 0.93
CA HIS A 45 -14.47 -5.17 0.54
C HIS A 45 -13.38 -4.25 -0.05
N GLY A 46 -13.56 -2.93 -0.01
CA GLY A 46 -12.65 -1.98 -0.67
C GLY A 46 -13.09 -1.62 -2.09
N VAL A 47 -12.65 -0.45 -2.56
CA VAL A 47 -12.84 0.03 -3.94
C VAL A 47 -11.50 -0.05 -4.64
N TYR A 48 -11.42 -0.75 -5.78
CA TYR A 48 -10.18 -0.95 -6.53
C TYR A 48 -10.37 -0.57 -8.01
N PRO A 49 -9.35 -0.02 -8.70
CA PRO A 49 -8.02 0.29 -8.18
C PRO A 49 -8.06 1.39 -7.11
N LEU A 50 -7.22 1.24 -6.09
CA LEU A 50 -7.04 2.25 -5.03
C LEU A 50 -5.64 2.84 -5.14
N THR A 51 -5.56 4.16 -5.29
CA THR A 51 -4.30 4.89 -5.21
C THR A 51 -4.25 5.66 -3.90
N LEU A 52 -3.17 5.49 -3.14
CA LEU A 52 -2.82 6.38 -2.03
C LEU A 52 -1.59 7.17 -2.41
N SER A 53 -1.64 8.48 -2.24
CA SER A 53 -0.53 9.40 -2.54
C SER A 53 -0.11 10.15 -1.29
N ALA A 54 1.20 10.37 -1.16
CA ALA A 54 1.84 11.07 -0.07
C ALA A 54 3.08 11.83 -0.56
N GLN A 55 3.74 12.53 0.35
CA GLN A 55 5.04 13.16 0.11
C GLN A 55 6.06 12.66 1.13
N LEU A 56 7.21 12.21 0.63
CA LEU A 56 8.37 11.90 1.44
C LEU A 56 8.97 13.20 1.96
N THR A 57 9.31 13.22 3.25
CA THR A 57 9.99 14.34 3.87
C THR A 57 11.42 14.45 3.35
N GLY A 58 11.78 15.61 2.82
CA GLY A 58 13.09 15.92 2.23
C GLY A 58 13.07 17.32 1.62
N GLU A 59 14.22 17.81 1.14
CA GLU A 59 14.33 19.06 0.40
C GLU A 59 14.97 18.78 -0.98
N PRO A 60 14.19 18.82 -2.09
CA PRO A 60 12.75 19.05 -2.13
C PRO A 60 11.93 17.83 -1.66
N PRO A 61 10.67 18.01 -1.21
CA PRO A 61 9.76 16.90 -0.95
C PRO A 61 9.54 16.05 -2.20
N ALA A 62 9.62 14.73 -2.05
CA ALA A 62 9.45 13.80 -3.17
C ALA A 62 8.05 13.17 -3.16
N PRO A 63 7.29 13.18 -4.28
CA PRO A 63 6.00 12.52 -4.35
C PRO A 63 6.17 11.01 -4.32
N VAL A 64 5.29 10.34 -3.58
CA VAL A 64 5.21 8.88 -3.55
C VAL A 64 3.74 8.46 -3.65
N SER A 65 3.45 7.47 -4.48
CA SER A 65 2.12 6.86 -4.55
C SER A 65 2.21 5.35 -4.52
N VAL A 66 1.16 4.71 -4.03
CA VAL A 66 0.98 3.27 -4.15
C VAL A 66 -0.36 3.00 -4.83
N ARG A 67 -0.38 2.01 -5.72
CA ARG A 67 -1.59 1.53 -6.36
C ARG A 67 -1.86 0.09 -5.94
N LEU A 68 -3.08 -0.17 -5.50
CA LEU A 68 -3.58 -1.50 -5.19
C LEU A 68 -4.59 -1.92 -6.26
N ASP A 69 -4.39 -3.11 -6.79
CA ASP A 69 -5.23 -3.73 -7.83
C ASP A 69 -5.73 -5.09 -7.38
N ARG A 70 -6.92 -5.50 -7.86
CA ARG A 70 -7.41 -6.87 -7.71
C ARG A 70 -6.72 -7.77 -8.72
N THR A 71 -6.18 -8.90 -8.26
CA THR A 71 -5.54 -9.88 -9.14
C THR A 71 -6.53 -10.89 -9.72
N GLY A 72 -7.67 -11.10 -9.05
CA GLY A 72 -8.58 -12.21 -9.33
C GLY A 72 -8.11 -13.58 -8.83
N VAL A 73 -6.95 -13.65 -8.15
CA VAL A 73 -6.35 -14.88 -7.62
C VAL A 73 -6.63 -14.98 -6.12
N PRO A 74 -7.35 -16.00 -5.61
CA PRO A 74 -7.74 -16.08 -4.20
C PRO A 74 -6.58 -16.05 -3.19
N GLU A 75 -5.45 -16.68 -3.54
CA GLU A 75 -4.26 -16.81 -2.68
C GLU A 75 -3.49 -15.48 -2.56
N HIS A 76 -3.56 -14.65 -3.61
CA HIS A 76 -2.91 -13.35 -3.68
C HIS A 76 -3.91 -12.32 -4.22
N PRO A 77 -4.98 -11.97 -3.47
CA PRO A 77 -6.14 -11.27 -4.02
C PRO A 77 -5.86 -9.81 -4.38
N LEU A 78 -4.71 -9.29 -3.97
CA LEU A 78 -4.26 -7.93 -4.22
C LEU A 78 -2.82 -7.92 -4.74
N ALA A 79 -2.57 -7.01 -5.69
CA ALA A 79 -1.23 -6.62 -6.09
C ALA A 79 -1.01 -5.17 -5.64
N CYS A 80 0.21 -4.86 -5.22
CA CYS A 80 0.61 -3.52 -4.83
C CYS A 80 1.80 -3.06 -5.67
N VAL A 81 1.74 -1.81 -6.12
CA VAL A 81 2.76 -1.18 -6.93
C VAL A 81 3.10 0.17 -6.31
N LEU A 82 4.39 0.40 -6.08
CA LEU A 82 4.95 1.68 -5.66
C LEU A 82 5.30 2.52 -6.90
N GLU A 83 4.87 3.77 -6.91
CA GLU A 83 5.25 4.79 -7.87
C GLU A 83 6.06 5.87 -7.14
N LEU A 84 7.31 6.05 -7.57
CA LEU A 84 8.25 7.01 -6.98
C LEU A 84 8.95 7.77 -8.11
N GLY A 85 8.63 9.07 -8.25
CA GLY A 85 8.99 9.82 -9.45
C GLY A 85 8.38 9.17 -10.70
N ASP A 86 9.20 8.91 -11.72
CA ASP A 86 8.79 8.23 -12.96
C ASP A 86 8.98 6.70 -12.91
N ALA A 87 9.40 6.15 -11.77
CA ALA A 87 9.69 4.73 -11.63
C ALA A 87 8.55 3.98 -10.93
N THR A 88 8.29 2.78 -11.42
CA THR A 88 7.27 1.87 -10.90
C THR A 88 7.93 0.59 -10.36
N HIS A 89 7.53 0.17 -9.16
CA HIS A 89 8.13 -0.97 -8.46
C HIS A 89 7.03 -1.88 -7.88
N PRO A 90 6.98 -3.17 -8.26
CA PRO A 90 6.07 -4.10 -7.59
C PRO A 90 6.48 -4.27 -6.13
N MET A 91 5.51 -4.20 -5.22
CA MET A 91 5.72 -4.44 -3.79
C MET A 91 5.29 -5.87 -3.47
N PRO A 92 6.20 -6.76 -3.03
CA PRO A 92 5.83 -8.11 -2.64
C PRO A 92 4.95 -8.10 -1.38
N GLU A 93 4.01 -9.05 -1.33
CA GLU A 93 3.21 -9.30 -0.13
C GLU A 93 4.07 -9.98 0.93
N ARG A 94 4.04 -9.48 2.16
CA ARG A 94 4.59 -10.15 3.34
C ARG A 94 3.58 -11.18 3.82
N THR A 95 3.94 -12.45 3.70
CA THR A 95 3.25 -13.52 4.41
C THR A 95 3.78 -13.51 5.84
N ASP A 96 3.02 -12.95 6.78
CA ASP A 96 3.30 -13.17 8.21
C ASP A 96 3.08 -14.67 8.47
N HIS A 97 4.15 -15.42 8.76
CA HIS A 97 4.10 -16.82 9.19
C HIS A 97 3.93 -16.90 10.71
#